data_AF-K2CTC8-F1
#
_entry.id   AF-K2CTC8-F1
#
_cell.length_a   1.000
_cell.length_b   1.000
_cell.length_c   1.000
_cell.angle_alpha   90.00
_cell.angle_beta   90.00
_cell.angle_gamma   90.00
#
_symmetry.space_group_name_H-M   'P 1'
#
loop_
_entity.id
_entity.type
_entity.pdbx_description
1 polymer ?
#
loop_
_entity_poly.entity_id
_entity_poly.type
_entity_poly.pdbx_seq_one_letter_code
_entity_poly.pdbx_strand_id
1 'polypeptide(L)'
;MINTFKKIIFLVVLLIVAIFFSKTTPVNSQSPDKYVPDQIIVKFKATTDKNEQTKLHTEIGGVVQSEIGKSGALLVKIASGRVDEKIKAYKNNSQILYAEPNFIVKA
;
A
#
# COMPACT_ATOMS: atom_id res chain seq x y z
N MET A 1 -42.66 41.49 -12.01
CA MET A 1 -41.72 41.37 -10.87
C MET A 1 -41.60 39.96 -10.30
N ILE A 2 -42.71 39.19 -10.17
CA ILE A 2 -42.72 37.81 -9.62
C ILE A 2 -41.86 36.80 -10.43
N ASN A 3 -41.83 36.91 -11.76
CA ASN A 3 -41.07 36.00 -12.62
C ASN A 3 -39.56 36.25 -12.56
N THR A 4 -39.13 37.50 -12.33
CA THR A 4 -37.70 37.83 -12.15
C THR A 4 -37.19 37.29 -10.82
N PHE A 5 -38.01 37.37 -9.76
CA PHE A 5 -37.69 36.83 -8.44
C PHE A 5 -37.58 35.30 -8.45
N LYS A 6 -38.50 34.60 -9.16
CA LYS A 6 -38.41 33.13 -9.36
C LYS A 6 -37.18 32.71 -10.16
N LYS A 7 -36.78 33.48 -11.18
CA LYS A 7 -35.55 33.23 -11.95
C LYS A 7 -34.29 33.39 -11.11
N ILE A 8 -34.26 34.39 -10.23
CA ILE A 8 -33.15 34.61 -9.29
C ILE A 8 -33.07 33.46 -8.28
N ILE A 9 -34.19 33.06 -7.69
CA ILE A 9 -34.23 31.91 -6.77
C ILE A 9 -33.77 30.63 -7.48
N PHE A 10 -34.23 30.40 -8.71
CA PHE A 10 -33.83 29.24 -9.50
C PHE A 10 -32.32 29.25 -9.80
N LEU A 11 -31.75 30.40 -10.17
CA LEU A 11 -30.31 30.54 -10.40
C LEU A 11 -29.47 30.32 -9.12
N VAL A 12 -29.94 30.80 -7.97
CA VAL A 12 -29.26 30.60 -6.68
C VAL A 12 -29.29 29.12 -6.26
N VAL A 13 -30.40 28.42 -6.46
CA VAL A 13 -30.49 26.98 -6.20
C VAL A 13 -29.55 26.20 -7.12
N LEU A 14 -29.47 26.58 -8.39
CA LEU A 14 -28.58 25.94 -9.37
C LEU A 14 -27.09 26.15 -9.01
N LEU A 15 -26.75 27.33 -8.49
CA LEU A 15 -25.41 27.64 -8.00
C LEU A 15 -25.03 26.81 -6.76
N ILE A 16 -25.95 26.63 -5.80
CA ILE A 16 -25.70 25.86 -4.57
C ILE A 16 -25.51 24.37 -4.88
N VAL A 17 -26.28 23.81 -5.82
CA VAL A 17 -26.14 22.40 -6.23
C VAL A 17 -24.77 22.14 -6.86
N ALA A 18 -24.22 23.08 -7.64
CA ALA A 18 -22.91 22.92 -8.27
C ALA A 18 -21.75 22.77 -7.26
N ILE A 19 -21.86 23.36 -6.06
CA ILE A 19 -20.82 23.31 -5.01
C ILE A 19 -20.74 21.90 -4.39
N PHE A 20 -21.86 21.18 -4.28
CA PHE A 20 -21.89 19.84 -3.71
C PHE A 20 -21.34 18.74 -4.63
N PHE A 21 -21.13 19.02 -5.93
CA PHE A 21 -20.56 18.07 -6.88
C PHE A 21 -19.03 18.12 -6.98
N SER A 22 -18.37 19.04 -6.28
CA SER A 22 -16.92 19.06 -6.20
C SER A 22 -16.42 18.01 -5.20
N LYS A 23 -16.47 16.74 -5.58
CA LYS A 23 -15.64 15.71 -4.94
C LYS A 23 -14.19 16.03 -5.26
N THR A 24 -13.50 16.73 -4.36
CA THR A 24 -12.05 16.85 -4.40
C THR A 24 -11.48 15.46 -4.17
N THR A 25 -11.15 14.75 -5.26
CA THR A 25 -10.22 13.63 -5.16
C THR A 25 -8.90 14.23 -4.68
N PRO A 26 -8.32 13.78 -3.55
CA PRO A 26 -6.97 14.17 -3.22
C PRO A 26 -6.08 13.66 -4.36
N VAL A 27 -5.63 14.58 -5.21
CA VAL A 27 -4.54 14.33 -6.13
C VAL A 27 -3.32 14.22 -5.24
N ASN A 28 -3.05 13.01 -4.78
CA ASN A 28 -1.76 12.69 -4.19
C ASN A 28 -0.76 12.85 -5.33
N SER A 29 -0.03 13.97 -5.34
CA SER A 29 1.14 14.15 -6.19
C SER A 29 2.20 13.18 -5.69
N GLN A 30 2.01 11.91 -6.01
CA GLN A 30 2.83 10.80 -5.53
C GLN A 30 4.15 10.93 -6.27
N SER A 31 5.17 11.42 -5.55
CA SER A 31 6.55 11.22 -5.97
C SER A 31 6.73 9.75 -6.37
N PRO A 32 7.50 9.44 -7.43
CA PRO A 32 7.66 8.05 -7.87
C PRO A 32 7.99 7.15 -6.68
N ASP A 33 7.21 6.09 -6.49
CA ASP A 33 7.41 5.19 -5.37
C ASP A 33 8.84 4.63 -5.45
N LYS A 34 9.59 4.75 -4.34
CA LYS A 34 10.99 4.29 -4.27
C LYS A 34 11.08 2.76 -4.31
N TYR A 35 9.99 2.09 -3.97
CA TYR A 35 9.86 0.64 -3.89
C TYR A 35 8.50 0.19 -4.41
N VAL A 36 8.39 -1.09 -4.77
CA VAL A 36 7.14 -1.69 -5.23
C VAL A 36 6.13 -1.71 -4.06
N PRO A 37 4.93 -1.10 -4.21
CA PRO A 37 4.04 -0.78 -3.09
C PRO A 37 3.39 -1.99 -2.40
N ASP A 38 3.58 -3.17 -2.95
CA ASP A 38 2.95 -4.41 -2.53
C ASP A 38 3.94 -5.59 -2.43
N GLN A 39 5.24 -5.30 -2.39
CA GLN A 39 6.30 -6.30 -2.28
C GLN A 39 7.33 -5.92 -1.23
N ILE A 40 7.80 -6.93 -0.52
CA ILE A 40 8.91 -6.84 0.43
C ILE A 40 9.86 -8.01 0.21
N ILE A 41 11.08 -7.84 0.69
CA ILE A 41 12.10 -8.88 0.72
C ILE A 41 12.27 -9.30 2.17
N VAL A 42 12.14 -10.60 2.44
CA VAL A 42 12.27 -11.17 3.79
C VAL A 42 13.32 -12.26 3.79
N LYS A 43 14.20 -12.25 4.79
CA LYS A 43 15.11 -13.36 5.03
C LYS A 43 14.96 -13.89 6.44
N PHE A 44 14.79 -15.20 6.55
CA PHE A 44 14.76 -15.91 7.81
C PHE A 44 16.17 -16.26 8.28
N LYS A 45 16.33 -16.44 9.58
CA LYS A 45 17.53 -17.05 10.16
C LYS A 45 17.65 -18.49 9.69
N ALA A 46 18.88 -18.94 9.46
CA ALA A 46 19.16 -20.28 8.94
C ALA A 46 18.60 -21.43 9.81
N THR A 47 18.35 -21.17 11.09
CA THR A 47 17.76 -22.13 12.04
C THR A 47 16.24 -22.26 11.93
N THR A 48 15.57 -21.40 11.15
CA THR A 48 14.11 -21.40 11.04
C THR A 48 13.66 -22.42 10.01
N ASP A 49 12.84 -23.39 10.42
CA ASP A 49 12.34 -24.41 9.51
C ASP A 49 11.24 -23.88 8.57
N LYS A 50 11.00 -24.61 7.47
CA LYS A 50 10.05 -24.17 6.42
C LYS A 50 8.59 -24.09 6.90
N ASN A 51 8.19 -24.88 7.89
CA ASN A 51 6.82 -24.86 8.41
C ASN A 51 6.61 -23.60 9.25
N GLU A 52 7.59 -23.23 10.07
CA GLU A 52 7.58 -21.97 10.82
C GLU A 52 7.56 -20.75 9.88
N GLN A 53 8.35 -20.77 8.81
CA GLN A 53 8.32 -19.71 7.78
C GLN A 53 6.93 -19.56 7.16
N THR A 54 6.33 -20.67 6.75
CA THR A 54 4.99 -20.69 6.13
C THR A 54 3.92 -20.19 7.10
N LYS A 55 4.00 -20.60 8.37
CA LYS A 55 3.09 -20.13 9.43
C LYS A 55 3.20 -18.62 9.63
N LEU A 56 4.42 -18.09 9.74
CA LEU A 56 4.63 -16.65 9.94
C LEU A 56 4.11 -15.83 8.74
N HIS A 57 4.40 -16.28 7.52
CA HIS A 57 3.87 -15.64 6.32
C HIS A 57 2.33 -15.59 6.34
N THR A 58 1.70 -16.69 6.71
CA THR A 58 0.23 -16.79 6.79
C THR A 58 -0.33 -15.83 7.85
N GLU A 59 0.28 -15.78 9.04
CA GLU A 59 -0.14 -14.90 10.14
C GLU A 59 -0.01 -13.42 9.77
N ILE A 60 1.08 -13.03 9.11
CA ILE A 60 1.32 -11.64 8.70
C ILE A 60 0.52 -11.28 7.43
N GLY A 61 0.01 -12.26 6.69
CA GLY A 61 -0.68 -12.06 5.42
C GLY A 61 0.28 -11.74 4.26
N GLY A 62 1.44 -12.39 4.24
CA GLY A 62 2.38 -12.38 3.12
C GLY A 62 2.30 -13.66 2.29
N VAL A 63 2.52 -13.54 0.98
CA VAL A 63 2.56 -14.66 0.04
C VAL A 63 3.92 -14.69 -0.65
N VAL A 64 4.67 -15.78 -0.49
CA VAL A 64 5.97 -15.94 -1.14
C VAL A 64 5.76 -16.06 -2.65
N GLN A 65 6.41 -15.18 -3.42
CA GLN A 65 6.39 -15.23 -4.88
C GLN A 65 7.58 -16.02 -5.44
N SER A 66 8.77 -15.79 -4.89
CA SER A 66 10.00 -16.45 -5.32
C SER A 66 11.11 -16.29 -4.29
N GLU A 67 12.16 -17.09 -4.44
CA GLU A 67 13.44 -16.85 -3.78
C GLU A 67 14.30 -15.92 -4.65
N ILE A 68 15.04 -15.00 -4.04
CA ILE A 68 15.90 -14.04 -4.72
C ILE A 68 17.38 -14.31 -4.46
N GLY A 69 18.12 -14.46 -5.56
CA GLY A 69 19.54 -14.76 -5.54
C GLY A 69 19.86 -16.10 -4.87
N LYS A 70 21.12 -16.28 -4.47
CA LYS A 70 21.60 -17.50 -3.78
C LYS A 70 21.51 -17.39 -2.25
N SER A 71 20.86 -16.34 -1.75
CA SER A 71 20.95 -15.96 -0.35
C SER A 71 19.86 -16.59 0.52
N GLY A 72 18.85 -17.24 -0.04
CA GLY A 72 17.69 -17.69 0.74
C GLY A 72 16.72 -16.57 1.13
N ALA A 73 16.85 -15.38 0.55
CA ALA A 73 15.88 -14.31 0.74
C ALA A 73 14.66 -14.54 -0.14
N LEU A 74 13.48 -14.17 0.35
CA LEU A 74 12.20 -14.43 -0.28
C LEU A 74 11.58 -13.10 -0.72
N LEU A 75 11.13 -13.03 -1.96
CA LEU A 75 10.24 -11.98 -2.44
C LEU A 75 8.81 -12.33 -1.98
N VAL A 76 8.21 -11.44 -1.20
CA VAL A 76 6.91 -11.66 -0.58
C VAL A 76 5.94 -10.59 -1.05
N LYS A 77 4.84 -11.04 -1.64
CA LYS A 77 3.67 -10.20 -1.97
C LYS A 77 2.89 -9.91 -0.70
N ILE A 78 2.45 -8.67 -0.57
CA ILE A 78 1.57 -8.19 0.50
C ILE A 78 0.42 -7.37 -0.08
N ALA A 79 -0.49 -6.92 0.79
CA ALA A 79 -1.49 -5.93 0.42
C ALA A 79 -0.80 -4.59 0.04
N SER A 80 -1.26 -3.96 -1.04
CA SER A 80 -0.70 -2.70 -1.53
C SER A 80 -0.83 -1.58 -0.49
N GLY A 81 0.20 -0.74 -0.37
CA GLY A 81 0.26 0.37 0.58
C GLY A 81 0.57 -0.05 2.02
N ARG A 82 0.99 -1.30 2.25
CA ARG A 82 1.27 -1.84 3.61
C ARG A 82 2.73 -2.20 3.84
N VAL A 83 3.64 -1.80 2.96
CA VAL A 83 5.08 -2.13 3.02
C VAL A 83 5.68 -1.89 4.41
N ASP A 84 5.58 -0.68 4.94
CA ASP A 84 6.19 -0.32 6.23
C ASP A 84 5.61 -1.13 7.40
N GLU A 85 4.29 -1.29 7.42
CA GLU A 85 3.61 -2.09 8.44
C GLU A 85 4.07 -3.55 8.39
N LYS A 86 4.10 -4.14 7.19
CA LYS A 86 4.47 -5.56 7.04
C LYS A 86 5.93 -5.77 7.37
N ILE A 87 6.83 -4.89 6.95
CA ILE A 87 8.24 -4.92 7.36
C ILE A 87 8.35 -4.89 8.88
N LYS A 88 7.63 -4.00 9.57
CA LYS A 88 7.63 -3.94 11.03
C LYS A 88 7.13 -5.24 11.66
N ALA A 89 6.05 -5.82 11.13
CA ALA A 89 5.51 -7.10 11.59
C ALA A 89 6.53 -8.24 11.46
N TYR A 90 7.22 -8.34 10.32
CA TYR A 90 8.30 -9.33 10.15
C TYR A 90 9.47 -9.07 11.12
N LYS A 91 9.95 -7.83 11.21
CA LYS A 91 11.09 -7.48 12.10
C LYS A 91 10.82 -7.76 13.58
N ASN A 92 9.56 -7.76 14.01
CA ASN A 92 9.18 -8.07 15.38
C ASN A 92 9.29 -9.58 15.72
N ASN A 93 9.43 -10.46 14.72
CA ASN A 93 9.59 -11.89 14.95
C ASN A 93 11.09 -12.26 15.04
N SER A 94 11.46 -13.02 16.08
CA SER A 94 12.84 -13.40 16.38
C SER A 94 13.48 -14.34 15.34
N GLN A 95 12.69 -14.98 14.48
CA GLN A 95 13.14 -15.86 13.39
C GLN A 95 13.59 -15.08 12.16
N ILE A 96 13.26 -13.78 12.07
CA ILE A 96 13.65 -12.92 10.95
C ILE A 96 15.08 -12.43 11.11
N LEU A 97 15.86 -12.54 10.03
CA LEU A 97 17.19 -11.94 9.92
C LEU A 97 17.08 -10.49 9.44
N TYR A 98 16.30 -10.25 8.39
CA TYR A 98 15.93 -8.91 7.95
C TYR A 98 14.64 -8.91 7.12
N ALA A 99 14.00 -7.73 7.04
CA ALA A 99 12.92 -7.44 6.12
C ALA A 99 13.08 -6.02 5.57
N GLU A 100 12.91 -5.84 4.27
CA GLU A 100 13.12 -4.56 3.58
C GLU A 100 12.16 -4.37 2.39
N PRO A 101 11.98 -3.14 1.89
CA PRO A 101 11.20 -2.88 0.69
C PRO A 101 11.87 -3.47 -0.56
N ASN A 102 11.07 -3.86 -1.56
CA ASN A 102 11.62 -4.16 -2.88
C ASN A 102 11.84 -2.85 -3.68
N PHE A 103 13.07 -2.31 -3.66
CA PHE A 103 13.39 -1.04 -4.32
C PHE A 103 13.36 -1.13 -5.84
N ILE A 104 12.89 -0.04 -6.47
CA ILE A 104 12.91 0.11 -7.93
C ILE A 104 14.23 0.77 -8.33
N VAL A 105 15.05 0.06 -9.11
CA VAL A 105 16.31 0.59 -9.66
C VAL A 105 16.07 1.01 -11.11
N LYS A 106 16.55 2.21 -11.49
CA LYS A 106 16.57 2.69 -12.88
C LYS A 106 17.97 2.49 -13.45
N ALA A 107 18.05 2.01 -14.69
CA ALA A 107 19.29 1.87 -15.44
C ALA A 107 19.77 3.22 -16.01
#